data_AF-A0A7Y0DQI9-F1
#
_entry.id   AF-A0A7Y0DQI9-F1
#
_cell.length_a   1.000
_cell.length_b   1.000
_cell.length_c   1.000
_cell.angle_alpha   90.00
_cell.angle_beta   90.00
_cell.angle_gamma   90.00
#
_symmetry.space_group_name_H-M   'P 1'
#
loop_
_entity.id
_entity.type
_entity.pdbx_description
1 polymer ?
#
loop_
_entity_poly.entity_id
_entity_poly.type
_entity_poly.pdbx_seq_one_letter_code
_entity_poly.pdbx_strand_id
1 'polypeptide(L)'
;MDKLCAQDLTSLFEKTHKVLRLYHNKSQWPQIYSLLTQLAEQYYKLYNSHPNAMQAQLTLYVETHGYTTNLVVNQCVIVAAFCRSLNYDSKISQLLICVCLTNYLCVQTQTNKLALRQPLTQQEKKQWQSRHQLAVKLLQSANVLTDHITCILARLNKYKQALLSTPKIMIYDGPTTLVALANIIAMNITYRNQHDHIDIYKAVADIYIRTPNLFAQQALKALIGHFGPYLPGSLVNYSEQQLIYIGKNHQQRDLLIALHEQQKAKWYSAKAKLESYSKQRPSRDQRLLFSVWFNEHIAPPIEIENVDKQQLLMLIRQVKIQKEYTYSALAKLLNDHPATIELLREAVKPYNKEQLPGKDLRHCLSMVGLYNAPAIIQRVLFEQLVNYQAHPLMQHIHLRLQAIINLLNQLVSRDQHNQFEHLALPIYGYVNYLIEYCSTTISRKTMYELSPKSDVSMPFAWLFGVTVHDSEHLSAYLLELLGDNPWTQALLDAERQKKQHLSAEAQLWVAIKLVVIKVYQPNAIQSSWQTHTFEQVLKRLDWPSCEDFYAQLPSLGLSNSV
;
A
#
# COMPACT_ATOMS: atom_id res chain seq x y z
N MET A 1 -6.94 -8.76 -23.34
CA MET A 1 -5.57 -8.84 -22.78
C MET A 1 -4.97 -10.16 -23.21
N ASP A 2 -3.77 -10.16 -23.78
CA ASP A 2 -3.10 -11.41 -24.15
C ASP A 2 -2.81 -12.26 -22.90
N LYS A 3 -3.11 -13.56 -22.97
CA LYS A 3 -2.91 -14.49 -21.86
C LYS A 3 -1.42 -14.68 -21.64
N LEU A 4 -0.93 -14.33 -20.45
CA LEU A 4 0.48 -14.51 -20.07
C LEU A 4 0.90 -15.99 -20.20
N CYS A 5 2.14 -16.20 -20.65
CA CYS A 5 2.67 -17.51 -21.00
C CYS A 5 4.12 -17.72 -20.52
N ALA A 6 4.67 -18.91 -20.80
CA ALA A 6 6.04 -19.29 -20.43
C ALA A 6 7.12 -18.35 -21.02
N GLN A 7 6.87 -17.78 -22.20
CA GLN A 7 7.78 -16.83 -22.84
C GLN A 7 7.87 -15.51 -22.05
N ASP A 8 6.77 -15.07 -21.42
CA ASP A 8 6.76 -13.87 -20.59
C ASP A 8 7.65 -14.04 -19.35
N LEU A 9 7.58 -15.21 -18.69
CA LEU A 9 8.44 -15.53 -17.54
C LEU A 9 9.92 -15.64 -17.96
N THR A 10 10.19 -16.28 -19.08
CA THR A 10 11.55 -16.37 -19.65
C THR A 10 12.10 -14.96 -19.95
N SER A 11 11.30 -14.15 -20.64
CA SER A 11 11.65 -12.76 -20.96
C SER A 11 11.88 -11.92 -19.71
N LEU A 12 11.10 -12.12 -18.65
CA LEU A 12 11.26 -11.40 -17.38
C LEU A 12 12.62 -11.71 -16.75
N PHE A 13 13.06 -12.97 -16.75
CA PHE A 13 14.39 -13.36 -16.26
C PHE A 13 15.51 -12.72 -17.08
N GLU A 14 15.44 -12.84 -18.42
CA GLU A 14 16.44 -12.27 -19.31
C GLU A 14 16.55 -10.76 -19.17
N LYS A 15 15.41 -10.06 -19.13
CA LYS A 15 15.37 -8.60 -18.95
C LYS A 15 15.92 -8.20 -17.59
N THR A 16 15.56 -8.92 -16.52
CA THR A 16 16.14 -8.70 -15.18
C THR A 16 17.66 -8.84 -15.22
N HIS A 17 18.17 -9.88 -15.89
CA HIS A 17 19.60 -10.10 -16.04
C HIS A 17 20.31 -8.98 -16.84
N LYS A 18 19.71 -8.58 -17.97
CA LYS A 18 20.22 -7.51 -18.84
C LYS A 18 20.28 -6.18 -18.08
N VAL A 19 19.20 -5.81 -17.37
CA VAL A 19 19.11 -4.54 -16.63
C VAL A 19 20.22 -4.40 -15.59
N LEU A 20 20.54 -5.46 -14.85
CA LEU A 20 21.63 -5.45 -13.86
C LEU A 20 23.03 -5.19 -14.44
N ARG A 21 23.21 -5.37 -15.76
CA ARG A 21 24.46 -5.13 -16.48
C ARG A 21 24.54 -3.72 -17.09
N LEU A 22 23.41 -3.01 -17.23
CA LEU A 22 23.35 -1.70 -17.89
C LEU A 22 24.10 -0.60 -17.13
N TYR A 23 24.34 -0.79 -15.83
CA TYR A 23 25.07 0.18 -15.01
C TYR A 23 26.43 0.60 -15.63
N HIS A 24 27.12 -0.34 -16.27
CA HIS A 24 28.44 -0.10 -16.86
C HIS A 24 28.38 0.70 -18.17
N ASN A 25 27.20 0.90 -18.76
CA ASN A 25 27.03 1.64 -20.01
C ASN A 25 26.31 2.97 -19.79
N LYS A 26 27.08 4.06 -19.64
CA LYS A 26 26.54 5.40 -19.34
C LYS A 26 25.56 5.93 -20.38
N SER A 27 25.70 5.56 -21.66
CA SER A 27 24.77 6.02 -22.71
C SER A 27 23.36 5.44 -22.56
N GLN A 28 23.22 4.32 -21.83
CA GLN A 28 21.95 3.65 -21.60
C GLN A 28 21.27 4.08 -20.29
N TRP A 29 21.91 4.89 -19.46
CA TRP A 29 21.38 5.30 -18.15
C TRP A 29 19.98 5.94 -18.22
N PRO A 30 19.68 6.84 -19.18
CA PRO A 30 18.34 7.44 -19.27
C PRO A 30 17.22 6.41 -19.50
N GLN A 31 17.53 5.26 -20.12
CA GLN A 31 16.57 4.21 -20.42
C GLN A 31 16.34 3.24 -19.25
N ILE A 32 17.20 3.27 -18.22
CA ILE A 32 17.13 2.29 -17.13
C ILE A 32 15.83 2.46 -16.33
N TYR A 33 15.40 3.70 -16.06
CA TYR A 33 14.17 3.93 -15.29
C TYR A 33 12.93 3.35 -15.98
N SER A 34 12.75 3.59 -17.28
CA SER A 34 11.61 3.04 -18.02
C SER A 34 11.61 1.52 -18.05
N LEU A 35 12.79 0.90 -18.22
CA LEU A 35 12.96 -0.56 -18.16
C LEU A 35 12.62 -1.13 -16.77
N LEU A 36 12.99 -0.44 -15.69
CA LEU A 36 12.67 -0.86 -14.32
C LEU A 36 11.16 -0.81 -14.07
N THR A 37 10.48 0.24 -14.51
CA THR A 37 9.02 0.37 -14.38
C THR A 37 8.28 -0.71 -15.18
N GLN A 38 8.69 -0.94 -16.43
CA GLN A 38 8.14 -2.03 -17.25
C GLN A 38 8.36 -3.40 -16.62
N LEU A 39 9.56 -3.67 -16.12
CA LEU A 39 9.84 -4.91 -15.39
C LEU A 39 8.97 -5.04 -14.16
N ALA A 40 8.83 -4.00 -13.35
CA ALA A 40 8.01 -4.02 -12.15
C ALA A 40 6.53 -4.35 -12.45
N GLU A 41 5.99 -3.78 -13.52
CA GLU A 41 4.66 -4.11 -14.03
C GLU A 41 4.57 -5.59 -14.47
N GLN A 42 5.57 -6.09 -15.20
CA GLN A 42 5.61 -7.49 -15.63
C GLN A 42 5.65 -8.47 -14.44
N TYR A 43 6.49 -8.21 -13.43
CA TYR A 43 6.52 -9.00 -12.19
C TYR A 43 5.15 -9.00 -11.49
N TYR A 44 4.52 -7.83 -11.37
CA TYR A 44 3.19 -7.71 -10.75
C TYR A 44 2.14 -8.53 -11.52
N LYS A 45 2.05 -8.35 -12.85
CA LYS A 45 1.07 -9.06 -13.69
C LYS A 45 1.26 -10.58 -13.68
N LEU A 46 2.52 -11.04 -13.77
CA LEU A 46 2.84 -12.47 -13.72
C LEU A 46 2.50 -13.07 -12.35
N TYR A 47 2.84 -12.38 -11.26
CA TYR A 47 2.51 -12.87 -9.91
C TYR A 47 0.99 -12.92 -9.68
N ASN A 48 0.25 -11.90 -10.13
CA ASN A 48 -1.19 -11.85 -9.95
C ASN A 48 -1.92 -12.94 -10.75
N SER A 49 -1.43 -13.25 -11.96
CA SER A 49 -2.09 -14.23 -12.85
C SER A 49 -1.62 -15.67 -12.64
N HIS A 50 -0.33 -15.86 -12.32
CA HIS A 50 0.30 -17.18 -12.17
C HIS A 50 1.24 -17.20 -10.95
N PRO A 51 0.71 -17.06 -9.71
CA PRO A 51 1.53 -16.99 -8.51
C PRO A 51 2.42 -18.21 -8.34
N ASN A 52 1.96 -19.41 -8.72
CA ASN A 52 2.75 -20.64 -8.62
C ASN A 52 4.04 -20.59 -9.45
N ALA A 53 3.99 -19.99 -10.64
CA ALA A 53 5.14 -19.86 -11.53
C ALA A 53 6.24 -18.97 -10.90
N MET A 54 5.82 -17.89 -10.26
CA MET A 54 6.71 -16.94 -9.60
C MET A 54 7.24 -17.50 -8.27
N GLN A 55 6.37 -18.11 -7.45
CA GLN A 55 6.74 -18.74 -6.19
C GLN A 55 7.72 -19.91 -6.38
N ALA A 56 7.61 -20.64 -7.50
CA ALA A 56 8.56 -21.72 -7.83
C ALA A 56 10.01 -21.23 -7.95
N GLN A 57 10.23 -19.96 -8.30
CA GLN A 57 11.59 -19.41 -8.38
C GLN A 57 12.27 -19.34 -6.98
N LEU A 58 11.49 -19.36 -5.90
CA LEU A 58 12.01 -19.40 -4.54
C LEU A 58 12.59 -20.78 -4.18
N THR A 59 12.20 -21.85 -4.90
CA THR A 59 12.74 -23.21 -4.75
C THR A 59 13.68 -23.62 -5.89
N LEU A 60 13.67 -22.89 -7.01
CA LEU A 60 14.47 -23.19 -8.19
C LEU A 60 15.51 -22.09 -8.47
N TYR A 61 16.77 -22.48 -8.58
CA TYR A 61 17.88 -21.61 -8.95
C TYR A 61 18.22 -21.81 -10.43
N VAL A 62 18.14 -20.73 -11.22
CA VAL A 62 18.44 -20.75 -12.65
C VAL A 62 19.95 -20.70 -12.84
N GLU A 63 20.58 -21.84 -13.14
CA GLU A 63 22.04 -21.97 -13.24
C GLU A 63 22.67 -21.11 -14.34
N THR A 64 21.95 -20.86 -15.42
CA THR A 64 22.44 -20.01 -16.53
C THR A 64 22.59 -18.55 -16.13
N HIS A 65 22.07 -18.16 -14.96
CA HIS A 65 22.10 -16.82 -14.44
C HIS A 65 22.91 -16.75 -13.14
N GLY A 66 23.67 -15.67 -12.95
CA GLY A 66 24.47 -15.49 -11.73
C GLY A 66 23.64 -15.33 -10.46
N TYR A 67 24.30 -15.45 -9.31
CA TYR A 67 23.68 -15.31 -7.98
C TYR A 67 22.85 -14.03 -7.84
N THR A 68 23.38 -12.87 -8.26
CA THR A 68 22.66 -11.59 -8.13
C THR A 68 21.32 -11.59 -8.87
N THR A 69 21.25 -12.21 -10.05
CA THR A 69 20.00 -12.25 -10.81
C THR A 69 18.95 -13.08 -10.09
N ASN A 70 19.30 -14.29 -9.64
CA ASN A 70 18.42 -15.13 -8.83
C ASN A 70 18.01 -14.44 -7.51
N LEU A 71 18.93 -13.74 -6.85
CA LEU A 71 18.65 -12.96 -5.65
C LEU A 71 17.61 -11.86 -5.89
N VAL A 72 17.77 -11.09 -6.98
CA VAL A 72 16.85 -10.01 -7.33
C VAL A 72 15.48 -10.55 -7.70
N VAL A 73 15.42 -11.65 -8.48
CA VAL A 73 14.16 -12.34 -8.79
C VAL A 73 13.47 -12.78 -7.49
N ASN A 74 14.18 -13.49 -6.60
CA ASN A 74 13.66 -13.92 -5.31
C ASN A 74 13.09 -12.74 -4.51
N GLN A 75 13.84 -11.62 -4.44
CA GLN A 75 13.39 -10.43 -3.75
C GLN A 75 12.10 -9.85 -4.35
N CYS A 76 12.00 -9.77 -5.69
CA CYS A 76 10.81 -9.26 -6.37
C CYS A 76 9.60 -10.18 -6.18
N VAL A 77 9.80 -11.50 -6.24
CA VAL A 77 8.75 -12.50 -5.97
C VAL A 77 8.25 -12.38 -4.53
N ILE A 78 9.14 -12.26 -3.55
CA ILE A 78 8.76 -12.14 -2.15
C ILE A 78 8.00 -10.82 -1.89
N VAL A 79 8.42 -9.71 -2.49
CA VAL A 79 7.67 -8.44 -2.38
C VAL A 79 6.30 -8.55 -3.03
N ALA A 80 6.19 -9.15 -4.22
CA ALA A 80 4.91 -9.38 -4.86
C ALA A 80 3.99 -10.26 -3.99
N ALA A 81 4.55 -11.30 -3.36
CA ALA A 81 3.85 -12.15 -2.40
C ALA A 81 3.37 -11.38 -1.17
N PHE A 82 4.22 -10.53 -0.57
CA PHE A 82 3.80 -9.65 0.53
C PHE A 82 2.65 -8.76 0.10
N CYS A 83 2.77 -8.06 -1.03
CA CYS A 83 1.74 -7.15 -1.51
C CYS A 83 0.42 -7.87 -1.77
N ARG A 84 0.47 -9.06 -2.39
CA ARG A 84 -0.72 -9.89 -2.61
C ARG A 84 -1.34 -10.37 -1.30
N SER A 85 -0.54 -10.82 -0.34
CA SER A 85 -1.02 -11.30 0.96
C SER A 85 -1.62 -10.19 1.85
N LEU A 86 -1.18 -8.95 1.63
CA LEU A 86 -1.64 -7.76 2.34
C LEU A 86 -2.67 -6.96 1.53
N ASN A 87 -3.12 -7.47 0.38
CA ASN A 87 -4.09 -6.85 -0.52
C ASN A 87 -3.72 -5.44 -1.02
N TYR A 88 -2.44 -5.13 -1.17
CA TYR A 88 -2.00 -3.84 -1.69
C TYR A 88 -2.29 -3.68 -3.19
N ASP A 89 -2.54 -2.44 -3.59
CA ASP A 89 -2.83 -2.09 -4.98
C ASP A 89 -1.63 -2.32 -5.92
N SER A 90 -1.92 -2.23 -7.22
CA SER A 90 -0.92 -2.43 -8.27
C SER A 90 0.20 -1.38 -8.24
N LYS A 91 -0.09 -0.11 -7.92
CA LYS A 91 0.87 0.99 -7.93
C LYS A 91 1.92 0.81 -6.83
N ILE A 92 1.48 0.50 -5.60
CA ILE A 92 2.36 0.20 -4.47
C ILE A 92 3.19 -1.04 -4.78
N SER A 93 2.54 -2.11 -5.28
CA SER A 93 3.24 -3.35 -5.62
C SER A 93 4.36 -3.10 -6.62
N GLN A 94 4.08 -2.38 -7.70
CA GLN A 94 5.06 -2.03 -8.73
C GLN A 94 6.17 -1.11 -8.18
N LEU A 95 5.84 -0.13 -7.33
CA LEU A 95 6.84 0.70 -6.67
C LEU A 95 7.82 -0.15 -5.84
N LEU A 96 7.31 -1.04 -4.99
CA LEU A 96 8.17 -1.88 -4.14
C LEU A 96 9.01 -2.87 -4.94
N ILE A 97 8.46 -3.44 -6.03
CA ILE A 97 9.22 -4.28 -6.96
C ILE A 97 10.32 -3.45 -7.65
N CYS A 98 10.02 -2.24 -8.11
CA CYS A 98 10.98 -1.33 -8.72
C CYS A 98 12.15 -1.00 -7.78
N VAL A 99 11.86 -0.79 -6.48
CA VAL A 99 12.90 -0.63 -5.45
C VAL A 99 13.78 -1.88 -5.34
N CYS A 100 13.20 -3.08 -5.38
CA CYS A 100 13.94 -4.35 -5.32
C CYS A 100 14.88 -4.52 -6.52
N LEU A 101 14.41 -4.21 -7.73
CA LEU A 101 15.22 -4.21 -8.95
C LEU A 101 16.37 -3.20 -8.87
N THR A 102 16.12 -2.03 -8.27
CA THR A 102 17.11 -0.95 -8.12
C THR A 102 18.19 -1.27 -7.09
N ASN A 103 17.87 -2.02 -6.03
CA ASN A 103 18.74 -2.27 -4.87
C ASN A 103 20.14 -2.83 -5.22
N TYR A 104 20.24 -3.66 -6.26
CA TYR A 104 21.48 -4.32 -6.70
C TYR A 104 22.00 -3.86 -8.06
N LEU A 105 21.35 -2.88 -8.68
CA LEU A 105 21.61 -2.41 -10.04
C LEU A 105 23.08 -1.99 -10.27
N CYS A 106 23.69 -1.30 -9.30
CA CYS A 106 25.05 -0.79 -9.41
C CYS A 106 26.12 -1.74 -8.88
N VAL A 107 25.77 -2.94 -8.41
CA VAL A 107 26.69 -3.80 -7.65
C VAL A 107 26.56 -5.30 -7.99
N GLN A 108 26.14 -5.63 -9.20
CA GLN A 108 25.96 -7.01 -9.63
C GLN A 108 27.25 -7.84 -9.47
N THR A 109 28.38 -7.32 -9.94
CA THR A 109 29.69 -7.99 -9.88
C THR A 109 30.14 -8.22 -8.44
N GLN A 110 30.03 -7.20 -7.58
CA GLN A 110 30.42 -7.30 -6.18
C GLN A 110 29.53 -8.29 -5.41
N THR A 111 28.22 -8.29 -5.67
CA THR A 111 27.29 -9.25 -5.06
C THR A 111 27.67 -10.69 -5.43
N ASN A 112 27.98 -10.96 -6.71
CA ASN A 112 28.39 -12.29 -7.16
C ASN A 112 29.70 -12.75 -6.50
N LYS A 113 30.70 -11.85 -6.40
CA LYS A 113 31.96 -12.13 -5.69
C LYS A 113 31.72 -12.51 -4.23
N LEU A 114 30.90 -11.74 -3.52
CA LEU A 114 30.56 -12.00 -2.13
C LEU A 114 29.87 -13.35 -1.95
N ALA A 115 28.96 -13.72 -2.85
CA ALA A 115 28.30 -15.04 -2.82
C ALA A 115 29.28 -16.20 -3.05
N LEU A 116 30.33 -15.97 -3.85
CA LEU A 116 31.42 -16.92 -4.06
C LEU A 116 32.51 -16.86 -2.96
N ARG A 117 32.32 -16.06 -1.89
CA ARG A 117 33.30 -15.80 -0.82
C ARG A 117 34.62 -15.21 -1.34
N GLN A 118 34.58 -14.53 -2.47
CA GLN A 118 35.74 -13.84 -3.02
C GLN A 118 35.88 -12.45 -2.36
N PRO A 119 37.09 -12.04 -1.97
CA PRO A 119 37.30 -10.73 -1.37
C PRO A 119 37.05 -9.61 -2.39
N LEU A 120 36.46 -8.52 -1.92
CA LEU A 120 36.32 -7.29 -2.69
C LEU A 120 37.58 -6.43 -2.57
N THR A 121 37.99 -5.79 -3.66
CA THR A 121 39.04 -4.74 -3.62
C THR A 121 38.56 -3.53 -2.81
N GLN A 122 39.45 -2.62 -2.45
CA GLN A 122 39.06 -1.40 -1.72
C GLN A 122 38.04 -0.55 -2.50
N GLN A 123 38.20 -0.44 -3.82
CA GLN A 123 37.25 0.27 -4.68
C GLN A 123 35.88 -0.43 -4.72
N GLU A 124 35.87 -1.74 -4.84
CA GLU A 124 34.64 -2.54 -4.83
C GLU A 124 33.91 -2.47 -3.49
N LYS A 125 34.64 -2.43 -2.37
CA LYS A 125 34.06 -2.22 -1.03
C LYS A 125 33.37 -0.86 -0.93
N LYS A 126 34.02 0.21 -1.42
CA LYS A 126 33.42 1.56 -1.46
C LYS A 126 32.15 1.57 -2.32
N GLN A 127 32.19 0.96 -3.50
CA GLN A 127 31.03 0.85 -4.39
C GLN A 127 29.88 0.07 -3.72
N TRP A 128 30.18 -1.04 -3.04
CA TRP A 128 29.20 -1.84 -2.31
C TRP A 128 28.48 -1.07 -1.20
N GLN A 129 29.26 -0.30 -0.43
CA GLN A 129 28.77 0.52 0.66
C GLN A 129 27.89 1.68 0.16
N SER A 130 28.28 2.32 -0.94
CA SER A 130 27.55 3.46 -1.54
C SER A 130 26.47 3.06 -2.56
N ARG A 131 26.16 1.77 -2.71
CA ARG A 131 25.29 1.26 -3.80
C ARG A 131 23.94 1.95 -3.92
N HIS A 132 23.30 2.30 -2.81
CA HIS A 132 22.00 2.97 -2.80
C HIS A 132 22.10 4.41 -3.30
N GLN A 133 23.16 5.12 -2.90
CA GLN A 133 23.42 6.48 -3.40
C GLN A 133 23.76 6.48 -4.90
N LEU A 134 24.52 5.48 -5.36
CA LEU A 134 24.84 5.31 -6.78
C LEU A 134 23.59 5.02 -7.61
N ALA A 135 22.72 4.13 -7.13
CA ALA A 135 21.48 3.80 -7.81
C ALA A 135 20.54 5.01 -7.90
N VAL A 136 20.41 5.79 -6.83
CA VAL A 136 19.62 7.05 -6.84
C VAL A 136 20.17 8.05 -7.85
N LYS A 137 21.49 8.29 -7.86
CA LYS A 137 22.12 9.18 -8.85
C LYS A 137 21.87 8.72 -10.29
N LEU A 138 21.89 7.42 -10.52
CA LEU A 138 21.59 6.84 -11.82
C LEU A 138 20.12 7.06 -12.21
N LEU A 139 19.16 6.85 -11.30
CA LEU A 139 17.75 7.11 -11.59
C LEU A 139 17.47 8.59 -11.86
N GLN A 140 18.15 9.50 -11.15
CA GLN A 140 18.05 10.95 -11.38
C GLN A 140 18.52 11.36 -12.79
N SER A 141 19.39 10.58 -13.44
CA SER A 141 19.80 10.86 -14.83
C SER A 141 18.69 10.73 -15.86
N ALA A 142 17.57 10.07 -15.52
CA ALA A 142 16.40 9.96 -16.38
C ALA A 142 15.48 11.20 -16.31
N ASN A 143 15.79 12.20 -15.47
CA ASN A 143 14.95 13.39 -15.22
C ASN A 143 13.51 13.05 -14.75
N VAL A 144 13.35 11.94 -14.02
CA VAL A 144 12.06 11.54 -13.42
C VAL A 144 12.13 11.65 -11.90
N LEU A 145 11.03 12.08 -11.28
CA LEU A 145 10.87 12.11 -9.84
C LEU A 145 10.96 10.68 -9.27
N THR A 146 11.98 10.42 -8.45
CA THR A 146 12.25 9.10 -7.84
C THR A 146 12.37 9.18 -6.32
N ASP A 147 11.72 10.16 -5.71
CA ASP A 147 11.84 10.47 -4.27
C ASP A 147 11.42 9.30 -3.38
N HIS A 148 10.37 8.56 -3.77
CA HIS A 148 9.90 7.40 -3.01
C HIS A 148 10.90 6.24 -3.05
N ILE A 149 11.49 5.95 -4.22
CA ILE A 149 12.55 4.94 -4.35
C ILE A 149 13.77 5.37 -3.52
N THR A 150 14.14 6.64 -3.61
CA THR A 150 15.26 7.23 -2.87
C THR A 150 15.06 7.12 -1.36
N CYS A 151 13.88 7.46 -0.85
CA CYS A 151 13.55 7.39 0.57
C CYS A 151 13.68 5.96 1.12
N ILE A 152 13.15 4.97 0.40
CA ILE A 152 13.21 3.57 0.81
C ILE A 152 14.67 3.06 0.79
N LEU A 153 15.40 3.30 -0.31
CA LEU A 153 16.79 2.85 -0.43
C LEU A 153 17.70 3.48 0.64
N ALA A 154 17.51 4.76 0.96
CA ALA A 154 18.31 5.47 1.97
C ALA A 154 18.19 4.86 3.38
N ARG A 155 17.05 4.21 3.69
CA ARG A 155 16.76 3.61 5.01
C ARG A 155 16.97 2.10 5.04
N LEU A 156 17.01 1.45 3.87
CA LEU A 156 16.97 0.00 3.73
C LEU A 156 18.00 -0.74 4.59
N ASN A 157 19.26 -0.32 4.61
CA ASN A 157 20.29 -0.99 5.43
C ASN A 157 20.03 -0.87 6.94
N LYS A 158 19.57 0.29 7.40
CA LYS A 158 19.23 0.52 8.81
C LYS A 158 18.06 -0.37 9.24
N TYR A 159 17.04 -0.48 8.37
CA TYR A 159 15.87 -1.31 8.64
C TYR A 159 16.22 -2.79 8.65
N LYS A 160 17.08 -3.25 7.73
CA LYS A 160 17.59 -4.62 7.75
C LYS A 160 18.28 -4.97 9.06
N GLN A 161 19.12 -4.07 9.58
CA GLN A 161 19.78 -4.25 10.87
C GLN A 161 18.76 -4.29 12.01
N ALA A 162 17.84 -3.32 12.05
CA ALA A 162 16.80 -3.21 13.07
C ALA A 162 15.89 -4.44 13.15
N LEU A 163 15.59 -5.08 12.00
CA LEU A 163 14.75 -6.28 11.95
C LEU A 163 15.46 -7.55 12.45
N LEU A 164 16.79 -7.55 12.50
CA LEU A 164 17.61 -8.72 12.88
C LEU A 164 18.22 -8.63 14.28
N SER A 165 18.20 -7.46 14.92
CA SER A 165 18.80 -7.24 16.25
C SER A 165 17.77 -6.75 17.27
N THR A 166 17.88 -7.20 18.52
CA THR A 166 17.14 -6.69 19.68
C THR A 166 17.58 -5.23 20.00
N PRO A 167 16.66 -4.28 20.30
CA PRO A 167 16.57 -3.00 19.56
C PRO A 167 17.33 -1.80 20.15
N LYS A 168 17.71 -0.87 19.25
CA LYS A 168 17.82 0.61 19.46
C LYS A 168 17.36 1.46 18.26
N ILE A 169 17.03 0.85 17.11
CA ILE A 169 16.69 1.56 15.86
C ILE A 169 15.18 1.49 15.64
N MET A 170 14.52 2.64 15.59
CA MET A 170 13.09 2.73 15.29
C MET A 170 12.79 2.51 13.81
N ILE A 171 11.67 1.83 13.54
CA ILE A 171 11.13 1.52 12.21
C ILE A 171 9.86 2.35 12.03
N TYR A 172 9.82 3.20 11.00
CA TYR A 172 8.83 4.27 10.84
C TYR A 172 7.92 4.10 9.62
N ASP A 173 8.24 3.23 8.66
CA ASP A 173 7.40 3.06 7.47
C ASP A 173 7.30 1.61 6.98
N GLY A 174 6.09 1.22 6.59
CA GLY A 174 5.76 -0.11 6.07
C GLY A 174 6.48 -0.45 4.76
N PRO A 175 6.56 0.46 3.76
CA PRO A 175 7.24 0.20 2.48
C PRO A 175 8.69 -0.27 2.64
N THR A 176 9.50 0.46 3.42
CA THR A 176 10.90 0.09 3.67
C THR A 176 10.99 -1.20 4.46
N THR A 177 10.08 -1.43 5.41
CA THR A 177 10.02 -2.66 6.20
C THR A 177 9.82 -3.89 5.30
N LEU A 178 8.87 -3.84 4.36
CA LEU A 178 8.61 -4.96 3.44
C LEU A 178 9.78 -5.24 2.49
N VAL A 179 10.38 -4.19 1.92
CA VAL A 179 11.57 -4.34 1.07
C VAL A 179 12.76 -4.90 1.88
N ALA A 180 12.91 -4.49 3.14
CA ALA A 180 13.95 -5.01 4.03
C ALA A 180 13.72 -6.49 4.37
N LEU A 181 12.49 -6.87 4.72
CA LEU A 181 12.11 -8.27 4.97
C LEU A 181 12.37 -9.13 3.73
N ALA A 182 11.88 -8.71 2.56
CA ALA A 182 12.09 -9.43 1.31
C ALA A 182 13.57 -9.56 0.98
N ASN A 183 14.37 -8.53 1.24
CA ASN A 183 15.81 -8.59 1.04
C ASN A 183 16.51 -9.59 1.97
N ILE A 184 16.17 -9.59 3.26
CA ILE A 184 16.73 -10.53 4.25
C ILE A 184 16.36 -11.97 3.85
N ILE A 185 15.08 -12.22 3.58
CA ILE A 185 14.59 -13.54 3.20
C ILE A 185 15.30 -14.00 1.91
N ALA A 186 15.30 -13.18 0.86
CA ALA A 186 15.96 -13.50 -0.41
C ALA A 186 17.45 -13.83 -0.22
N MET A 187 18.18 -13.04 0.59
CA MET A 187 19.57 -13.31 0.90
C MET A 187 19.78 -14.64 1.65
N ASN A 188 18.84 -15.06 2.49
CA ASN A 188 18.95 -16.31 3.24
C ASN A 188 18.60 -17.55 2.41
N ILE A 189 17.67 -17.43 1.45
CA ILE A 189 17.19 -18.57 0.67
C ILE A 189 17.94 -18.79 -0.65
N THR A 190 18.57 -17.74 -1.19
CA THR A 190 19.21 -17.84 -2.51
C THR A 190 20.38 -18.81 -2.46
N TYR A 191 20.35 -19.80 -3.35
CA TYR A 191 21.31 -20.89 -3.44
C TYR A 191 22.75 -20.39 -3.53
N ARG A 192 23.62 -21.02 -2.74
CA ARG A 192 25.07 -20.84 -2.74
C ARG A 192 25.74 -22.21 -2.76
N ASN A 193 26.84 -22.34 -3.50
CA ASN A 193 27.57 -23.61 -3.62
C ASN A 193 28.08 -24.15 -2.28
N GLN A 194 28.22 -23.29 -1.26
CA GLN A 194 28.61 -23.66 0.10
C GLN A 194 27.45 -24.25 0.92
N HIS A 195 26.23 -24.34 0.36
CA HIS A 195 25.03 -24.93 0.96
C HIS A 195 24.56 -24.29 2.28
N ASP A 196 25.00 -23.08 2.58
CA ASP A 196 24.70 -22.30 3.78
C ASP A 196 23.38 -21.49 3.69
N HIS A 197 22.64 -21.59 2.58
CA HIS A 197 21.28 -21.08 2.47
C HIS A 197 20.28 -22.00 3.17
N ILE A 198 19.12 -21.43 3.53
CA ILE A 198 18.04 -22.13 4.23
C ILE A 198 16.75 -22.09 3.40
N ASP A 199 15.74 -22.88 3.78
CA ASP A 199 14.43 -22.77 3.15
C ASP A 199 13.69 -21.50 3.60
N ILE A 200 12.64 -21.14 2.85
CA ILE A 200 11.89 -19.91 3.09
C ILE A 200 11.13 -19.90 4.40
N TYR A 201 10.60 -21.04 4.84
CA TYR A 201 9.81 -21.13 6.06
C TYR A 201 10.71 -20.91 7.28
N LYS A 202 11.91 -21.52 7.28
CA LYS A 202 12.96 -21.26 8.26
C LYS A 202 13.37 -19.79 8.27
N ALA A 203 13.65 -19.20 7.10
CA ALA A 203 14.06 -17.80 7.01
C ALA A 203 13.00 -16.84 7.57
N VAL A 204 11.72 -17.09 7.29
CA VAL A 204 10.61 -16.30 7.82
C VAL A 204 10.44 -16.50 9.32
N ALA A 205 10.48 -17.74 9.81
CA ALA A 205 10.35 -18.06 11.23
C ALA A 205 11.46 -17.41 12.06
N ASP A 206 12.72 -17.47 11.60
CA ASP A 206 13.86 -16.87 12.29
C ASP A 206 13.71 -15.35 12.43
N ILE A 207 13.19 -14.66 11.42
CA ILE A 207 12.92 -13.21 11.49
C ILE A 207 11.74 -12.94 12.42
N TYR A 208 10.64 -13.67 12.28
CA TYR A 208 9.41 -13.48 13.06
C TYR A 208 9.67 -13.54 14.56
N ILE A 209 10.47 -14.51 15.01
CA ILE A 209 10.82 -14.71 16.42
C ILE A 209 11.71 -13.58 16.95
N ARG A 210 12.60 -13.03 16.11
CA ARG A 210 13.60 -12.04 16.52
C ARG A 210 13.10 -10.61 16.50
N THR A 211 12.19 -10.27 15.57
CA THR A 211 11.76 -8.89 15.41
C THR A 211 10.68 -8.50 16.44
N PRO A 212 10.84 -7.37 17.16
CA PRO A 212 9.77 -6.84 18.02
C PRO A 212 8.76 -5.98 17.24
N ASN A 213 8.96 -5.79 15.93
CA ASN A 213 8.10 -4.92 15.12
C ASN A 213 6.79 -5.64 14.74
N LEU A 214 5.66 -5.18 15.30
CA LEU A 214 4.35 -5.80 15.09
C LEU A 214 3.92 -5.83 13.61
N PHE A 215 4.18 -4.76 12.86
CA PHE A 215 3.86 -4.72 11.43
C PHE A 215 4.67 -5.79 10.65
N ALA A 216 5.96 -5.95 10.95
CA ALA A 216 6.79 -6.98 10.35
C ALA A 216 6.30 -8.39 10.70
N GLN A 217 5.93 -8.64 11.95
CA GLN A 217 5.35 -9.92 12.37
C GLN A 217 4.03 -10.23 11.64
N GLN A 218 3.13 -9.24 11.54
CA GLN A 218 1.88 -9.36 10.80
C GLN A 218 2.12 -9.66 9.31
N ALA A 219 3.04 -8.93 8.68
CA ALA A 219 3.41 -9.15 7.28
C ALA A 219 3.99 -10.54 7.03
N LEU A 220 4.88 -11.02 7.91
CA LEU A 220 5.46 -12.37 7.82
C LEU A 220 4.40 -13.47 8.00
N LYS A 221 3.45 -13.27 8.91
CA LYS A 221 2.32 -14.19 9.10
C LYS A 221 1.41 -14.23 7.86
N ALA A 222 1.09 -13.06 7.30
CA ALA A 222 0.31 -12.96 6.06
C ALA A 222 1.02 -13.66 4.89
N LEU A 223 2.33 -13.49 4.76
CA LEU A 223 3.13 -14.15 3.73
C LEU A 223 3.06 -15.68 3.81
N ILE A 224 3.24 -16.25 4.99
CA ILE A 224 3.16 -17.72 5.17
C ILE A 224 1.74 -18.22 4.96
N GLY A 225 0.72 -17.48 5.42
CA GLY A 225 -0.68 -17.78 5.12
C GLY A 225 -0.97 -17.81 3.62
N HIS A 226 -0.33 -16.92 2.85
CA HIS A 226 -0.47 -16.85 1.40
C HIS A 226 0.25 -18.00 0.66
N PHE A 227 1.46 -18.38 1.07
CA PHE A 227 2.14 -19.55 0.49
C PHE A 227 1.49 -20.88 0.87
N GLY A 228 0.90 -20.95 2.06
CA GLY A 228 0.40 -22.21 2.61
C GLY A 228 1.53 -23.18 2.95
N PRO A 229 1.20 -24.48 3.15
CA PRO A 229 2.13 -25.47 3.68
C PRO A 229 3.18 -25.95 2.66
N TYR A 230 2.93 -25.80 1.36
CA TYR A 230 3.77 -26.33 0.29
C TYR A 230 4.07 -25.25 -0.73
N LEU A 231 5.36 -24.96 -0.93
CA LEU A 231 5.80 -23.99 -1.93
C LEU A 231 5.94 -24.67 -3.30
N PRO A 232 5.43 -24.09 -4.39
CA PRO A 232 5.66 -24.58 -5.75
C PRO A 232 7.15 -24.82 -6.04
N GLY A 233 7.44 -25.87 -6.80
CA GLY A 233 8.80 -26.33 -7.13
C GLY A 233 9.52 -27.13 -6.05
N SER A 234 8.94 -27.26 -4.85
CA SER A 234 9.47 -28.10 -3.77
C SER A 234 9.51 -29.58 -4.17
N LEU A 235 10.50 -30.31 -3.65
CA LEU A 235 10.59 -31.77 -3.80
C LEU A 235 9.67 -32.44 -2.78
N VAL A 236 8.95 -33.46 -3.21
CA VAL A 236 8.00 -34.20 -2.38
C VAL A 236 8.18 -35.70 -2.60
N ASN A 237 8.22 -36.48 -1.51
CA ASN A 237 8.20 -37.93 -1.60
C ASN A 237 6.73 -38.40 -1.63
N TYR A 238 6.33 -39.07 -2.72
CA TYR A 238 4.98 -39.60 -2.87
C TYR A 238 5.00 -40.94 -3.61
N SER A 239 4.41 -41.98 -3.00
CA SER A 239 4.37 -43.34 -3.55
C SER A 239 5.76 -43.86 -3.95
N GLU A 240 6.74 -43.73 -3.04
CA GLU A 240 8.16 -44.12 -3.24
C GLU A 240 8.89 -43.40 -4.38
N GLN A 241 8.30 -42.36 -4.97
CA GLN A 241 8.91 -41.52 -5.99
C GLN A 241 9.13 -40.09 -5.46
N GLN A 242 10.24 -39.49 -5.87
CA GLN A 242 10.47 -38.06 -5.64
C GLN A 242 9.84 -37.25 -6.78
N LEU A 243 8.82 -36.47 -6.44
CA LEU A 243 8.05 -35.63 -7.36
C LEU A 243 8.26 -34.15 -7.04
N ILE A 244 7.78 -33.28 -7.92
CA ILE A 244 7.81 -31.83 -7.74
C ILE A 244 6.40 -31.33 -7.49
N TYR A 245 6.20 -30.58 -6.41
CA TYR A 245 4.92 -29.93 -6.11
C TYR A 245 4.68 -28.74 -7.04
N ILE A 246 3.50 -28.66 -7.66
CA ILE A 246 3.13 -27.59 -8.60
C ILE A 246 2.15 -26.60 -7.98
N GLY A 247 1.18 -27.10 -7.22
CA GLY A 247 0.08 -26.31 -6.69
C GLY A 247 -1.16 -27.18 -6.49
N LYS A 248 -2.33 -26.58 -6.67
CA LYS A 248 -3.62 -27.29 -6.58
C LYS A 248 -4.32 -27.32 -7.92
N ASN A 249 -5.12 -28.36 -8.14
CA ASN A 249 -6.05 -28.43 -9.26
C ASN A 249 -7.41 -27.81 -8.93
N HIS A 250 -8.32 -27.78 -9.91
CA HIS A 250 -9.69 -27.24 -9.76
C HIS A 250 -10.51 -27.92 -8.64
N GLN A 251 -10.16 -29.16 -8.26
CA GLN A 251 -10.79 -29.90 -7.16
C GLN A 251 -10.07 -29.69 -5.81
N GLN A 252 -9.18 -28.70 -5.71
CA GLN A 252 -8.38 -28.40 -4.50
C GLN A 252 -7.47 -29.54 -4.03
N ARG A 253 -7.13 -30.50 -4.92
CA ARG A 253 -6.16 -31.56 -4.65
C ARG A 253 -4.76 -31.11 -5.02
N ASP A 254 -3.76 -31.59 -4.28
CA ASP A 254 -2.36 -31.29 -4.53
C ASP A 254 -1.93 -31.90 -5.87
N LEU A 255 -1.20 -31.12 -6.66
CA LEU A 255 -0.78 -31.46 -8.01
C LEU A 255 0.74 -31.60 -8.03
N LEU A 256 1.23 -32.76 -8.48
CA LEU A 256 2.65 -33.11 -8.51
C LEU A 256 3.06 -33.50 -9.94
N ILE A 257 4.34 -33.34 -10.27
CA ILE A 257 4.90 -33.83 -11.53
C ILE A 257 6.15 -34.69 -11.34
N ALA A 258 6.30 -35.68 -12.22
CA ALA A 258 7.56 -36.36 -12.48
C ALA A 258 8.19 -35.85 -13.78
N LEU A 259 9.49 -35.54 -13.72
CA LEU A 259 10.30 -35.15 -14.88
C LEU A 259 11.32 -36.25 -15.19
N HIS A 260 10.84 -37.46 -15.46
CA HIS A 260 11.71 -38.62 -15.73
C HIS A 260 11.93 -38.89 -17.23
N GLU A 261 11.19 -38.23 -18.13
CA GLU A 261 11.28 -38.50 -19.58
C GLU A 261 11.61 -37.24 -20.39
N GLN A 262 12.38 -37.43 -21.47
CA GLN A 262 12.88 -36.36 -22.34
C GLN A 262 11.77 -35.60 -23.09
N GLN A 263 10.50 -36.01 -23.04
CA GLN A 263 9.45 -35.37 -23.87
C GLN A 263 8.18 -34.91 -23.14
N LYS A 264 7.62 -35.62 -22.13
CA LYS A 264 6.38 -35.18 -21.45
C LYS A 264 6.45 -35.30 -19.93
N ALA A 265 5.92 -34.30 -19.22
CA ALA A 265 5.77 -34.34 -17.76
C ALA A 265 4.56 -35.21 -17.38
N LYS A 266 4.74 -36.13 -16.43
CA LYS A 266 3.65 -36.96 -15.90
C LYS A 266 3.06 -36.29 -14.66
N TRP A 267 1.75 -36.08 -14.67
CA TRP A 267 1.01 -35.38 -13.61
C TRP A 267 0.36 -36.36 -12.64
N TYR A 268 0.37 -36.01 -11.36
CA TYR A 268 -0.25 -36.78 -10.28
C TYR A 268 -1.14 -35.84 -9.45
N SER A 269 -2.27 -36.36 -8.98
CA SER A 269 -3.14 -35.65 -8.04
C SER A 269 -3.21 -36.42 -6.72
N ALA A 270 -2.89 -35.74 -5.62
CA ALA A 270 -2.84 -36.32 -4.29
C ALA A 270 -3.82 -35.61 -3.34
N LYS A 271 -4.37 -36.36 -2.38
CA LYS A 271 -5.19 -35.86 -1.27
C LYS A 271 -4.57 -36.29 0.07
N ALA A 272 -3.24 -36.24 0.15
CA ALA A 272 -2.46 -36.70 1.30
C ALA A 272 -1.57 -35.57 1.80
N LYS A 273 -1.25 -35.58 3.09
CA LYS A 273 -0.22 -34.69 3.64
C LYS A 273 1.12 -35.07 3.00
N LEU A 274 1.76 -34.09 2.38
CA LEU A 274 3.03 -34.24 1.69
C LEU A 274 4.18 -33.91 2.63
N GLU A 275 5.26 -34.68 2.54
CA GLU A 275 6.57 -34.31 3.08
C GLU A 275 7.31 -33.50 2.01
N SER A 276 7.50 -32.20 2.27
CA SER A 276 7.98 -31.23 1.29
C SER A 276 9.33 -30.64 1.69
N TYR A 277 10.24 -30.58 0.72
CA TYR A 277 11.55 -29.96 0.84
C TYR A 277 11.63 -28.74 -0.08
N SER A 278 11.57 -27.54 0.52
CA SER A 278 11.45 -26.26 -0.19
C SER A 278 12.75 -25.46 -0.25
N LYS A 279 13.90 -26.05 0.13
CA LYS A 279 15.21 -25.39 0.01
C LYS A 279 15.56 -25.18 -1.47
N GLN A 280 16.03 -23.98 -1.82
CA GLN A 280 16.34 -23.64 -3.20
C GLN A 280 17.43 -24.56 -3.77
N ARG A 281 17.23 -25.07 -4.99
CA ARG A 281 18.15 -25.98 -5.68
C ARG A 281 18.41 -25.56 -7.13
N PRO A 282 19.61 -25.81 -7.66
CA PRO A 282 19.92 -25.54 -9.06
C PRO A 282 19.06 -26.38 -10.01
N SER A 283 18.70 -25.80 -11.15
CA SER A 283 18.00 -26.48 -12.25
C SER A 283 18.44 -25.92 -13.60
N ARG A 284 18.55 -26.81 -14.58
CA ARG A 284 18.74 -26.48 -16.01
C ARG A 284 17.52 -26.81 -16.87
N ASP A 285 16.54 -27.54 -16.32
CA ASP A 285 15.35 -27.96 -17.06
C ASP A 285 14.43 -26.77 -17.33
N GLN A 286 14.40 -26.30 -18.58
CA GLN A 286 13.59 -25.16 -19.02
C GLN A 286 12.09 -25.40 -18.84
N ARG A 287 11.63 -26.66 -18.89
CA ARG A 287 10.22 -27.00 -18.68
C ARG A 287 9.85 -26.68 -17.23
N LEU A 288 10.69 -27.13 -16.29
CA LEU A 288 10.51 -26.86 -14.87
C LEU A 288 10.70 -25.38 -14.54
N LEU A 289 11.67 -24.70 -15.14
CA LEU A 289 11.91 -23.30 -14.84
C LEU A 289 10.77 -22.40 -15.32
N PHE A 290 10.18 -22.70 -16.49
CA PHE A 290 9.31 -21.73 -17.18
C PHE A 290 7.98 -22.27 -17.69
N SER A 291 7.89 -23.52 -18.13
CA SER A 291 6.74 -23.97 -18.94
C SER A 291 5.62 -24.66 -18.16
N VAL A 292 5.95 -25.52 -17.20
CA VAL A 292 4.96 -26.37 -16.50
C VAL A 292 3.91 -25.57 -15.72
N TRP A 293 4.22 -24.32 -15.37
CA TRP A 293 3.38 -23.45 -14.54
C TRP A 293 2.18 -22.82 -15.26
N PHE A 294 2.12 -22.96 -16.59
CA PHE A 294 1.06 -22.40 -17.44
C PHE A 294 0.10 -23.48 -17.95
N ASN A 295 0.09 -24.64 -17.29
CA ASN A 295 -0.73 -25.78 -17.67
C ASN A 295 -2.17 -25.65 -17.12
N GLU A 296 -3.15 -26.11 -17.89
CA GLU A 296 -4.58 -26.07 -17.56
C GLU A 296 -5.00 -26.89 -16.33
N HIS A 297 -4.18 -27.86 -15.91
CA HIS A 297 -4.43 -28.66 -14.71
C HIS A 297 -4.29 -27.85 -13.42
N ILE A 298 -3.60 -26.71 -13.45
CA ILE A 298 -3.40 -25.82 -12.31
C ILE A 298 -4.66 -24.96 -12.17
N ALA A 299 -5.23 -24.91 -10.97
CA ALA A 299 -6.34 -24.01 -10.70
C ALA A 299 -5.91 -22.55 -10.90
N PRO A 300 -6.75 -21.71 -11.53
CA PRO A 300 -6.48 -20.28 -11.59
C PRO A 300 -6.37 -19.72 -10.16
N PRO A 301 -5.59 -18.64 -9.96
CA PRO A 301 -5.60 -17.95 -8.69
C PRO A 301 -7.01 -17.46 -8.39
N ILE A 302 -7.40 -17.51 -7.11
CA ILE A 302 -8.66 -16.90 -6.67
C ILE A 302 -8.53 -15.40 -6.89
N GLU A 303 -9.35 -14.86 -7.80
CA GLU A 303 -9.45 -13.42 -7.97
C GLU A 303 -10.04 -12.83 -6.69
N ILE A 304 -9.34 -11.84 -6.13
CA ILE A 304 -9.89 -11.01 -5.07
C ILE A 304 -10.57 -9.89 -5.84
N GLU A 305 -11.73 -10.17 -6.43
CA GLU A 305 -12.54 -9.11 -7.01
C GLU A 305 -13.03 -8.21 -5.87
N ASN A 306 -12.77 -6.92 -5.99
CA ASN A 306 -13.26 -5.91 -5.04
C ASN A 306 -14.74 -5.59 -5.31
N VAL A 307 -15.59 -6.64 -5.41
CA VAL A 307 -17.04 -6.52 -5.60
C VAL A 307 -17.62 -5.62 -4.51
N ASP A 308 -17.18 -5.79 -3.27
CA ASP A 308 -17.64 -4.98 -2.13
C ASP A 308 -17.32 -3.49 -2.32
N LYS A 309 -16.11 -3.14 -2.80
CA LYS A 309 -15.75 -1.73 -3.07
C LYS A 309 -16.67 -1.12 -4.12
N GLN A 310 -16.94 -1.85 -5.21
CA GLN A 310 -17.80 -1.36 -6.28
C GLN A 310 -19.24 -1.19 -5.79
N GLN A 311 -19.75 -2.13 -4.99
CA GLN A 311 -21.06 -2.02 -4.36
C GLN A 311 -21.15 -0.79 -3.43
N LEU A 312 -20.13 -0.55 -2.60
CA LEU A 312 -20.06 0.64 -1.73
C LEU A 312 -20.05 1.95 -2.55
N LEU A 313 -19.25 2.03 -3.62
CA LEU A 313 -19.23 3.20 -4.50
C LEU A 313 -20.58 3.41 -5.20
N MET A 314 -21.24 2.35 -5.64
CA MET A 314 -22.58 2.43 -6.20
C MET A 314 -23.60 2.96 -5.18
N LEU A 315 -23.57 2.46 -3.94
CA LEU A 315 -24.45 2.97 -2.88
C LEU A 315 -24.22 4.45 -2.60
N ILE A 316 -22.95 4.88 -2.51
CA ILE A 316 -22.62 6.31 -2.32
C ILE A 316 -23.20 7.17 -3.43
N ARG A 317 -23.11 6.71 -4.69
CA ARG A 317 -23.71 7.40 -5.84
C ARG A 317 -25.23 7.46 -5.77
N GLN A 318 -25.89 6.46 -5.19
CA GLN A 318 -27.36 6.40 -5.09
C GLN A 318 -27.92 7.20 -3.92
N VAL A 319 -27.21 7.25 -2.79
CA VAL A 319 -27.61 8.02 -1.60
C VAL A 319 -27.20 9.47 -1.80
N LYS A 320 -28.11 10.27 -2.34
CA LYS A 320 -27.95 11.74 -2.50
C LYS A 320 -28.43 12.49 -1.26
N ILE A 321 -27.72 13.52 -0.82
CA ILE A 321 -28.03 14.36 0.34
C ILE A 321 -29.20 15.30 0.07
N GLN A 322 -29.25 15.95 -1.10
CA GLN A 322 -30.30 16.92 -1.44
C GLN A 322 -31.59 16.27 -1.96
N LYS A 323 -31.66 14.93 -1.98
CA LYS A 323 -32.85 14.18 -2.41
C LYS A 323 -33.77 13.95 -1.21
N GLU A 324 -35.06 14.12 -1.42
CA GLU A 324 -36.07 13.77 -0.41
C GLU A 324 -36.23 12.25 -0.29
N TYR A 325 -36.20 11.74 0.94
CA TYR A 325 -36.42 10.33 1.23
C TYR A 325 -37.50 10.11 2.27
N THR A 326 -38.07 8.92 2.25
CA THR A 326 -38.72 8.32 3.42
C THR A 326 -37.73 7.35 4.09
N TYR A 327 -37.91 7.11 5.40
CA TYR A 327 -37.11 6.11 6.12
C TYR A 327 -37.22 4.72 5.49
N SER A 328 -38.40 4.38 4.97
CA SER A 328 -38.63 3.11 4.26
C SER A 328 -37.84 3.03 2.95
N ALA A 329 -37.71 4.12 2.20
CA ALA A 329 -36.93 4.15 0.97
C ALA A 329 -35.43 3.96 1.25
N LEU A 330 -34.89 4.65 2.26
CA LEU A 330 -33.49 4.47 2.68
C LEU A 330 -33.24 3.05 3.23
N ALA A 331 -34.16 2.53 4.04
CA ALA A 331 -34.03 1.17 4.57
C ALA A 331 -34.06 0.12 3.46
N LYS A 332 -34.92 0.29 2.44
CA LYS A 332 -34.97 -0.59 1.27
C LYS A 332 -33.66 -0.55 0.47
N LEU A 333 -33.07 0.62 0.31
CA LEU A 333 -31.80 0.80 -0.41
C LEU A 333 -30.62 0.08 0.28
N LEU A 334 -30.65 -0.02 1.61
CA LEU A 334 -29.59 -0.64 2.40
C LEU A 334 -29.84 -2.11 2.76
N ASN A 335 -31.01 -2.67 2.40
CA ASN A 335 -31.46 -3.97 2.91
C ASN A 335 -30.52 -5.13 2.58
N ASP A 336 -29.83 -5.06 1.43
CA ASP A 336 -28.89 -6.09 0.97
C ASP A 336 -27.47 -5.87 1.51
N HIS A 337 -27.27 -4.94 2.46
CA HIS A 337 -25.97 -4.54 3.00
C HIS A 337 -25.90 -4.66 4.53
N PRO A 338 -25.98 -5.88 5.10
CA PRO A 338 -26.10 -6.10 6.54
C PRO A 338 -24.91 -5.53 7.34
N ALA A 339 -23.70 -5.61 6.81
CA ALA A 339 -22.51 -5.05 7.48
C ALA A 339 -22.57 -3.53 7.62
N THR A 340 -23.09 -2.85 6.59
CA THR A 340 -23.32 -1.39 6.62
C THR A 340 -24.41 -1.03 7.61
N ILE A 341 -25.48 -1.83 7.73
CA ILE A 341 -26.55 -1.61 8.71
C ILE A 341 -26.01 -1.69 10.14
N GLU A 342 -25.15 -2.67 10.47
CA GLU A 342 -24.55 -2.77 11.80
C GLU A 342 -23.65 -1.57 12.12
N LEU A 343 -22.81 -1.14 11.18
CA LEU A 343 -21.99 0.06 11.37
C LEU A 343 -22.83 1.33 11.52
N LEU A 344 -23.95 1.42 10.79
CA LEU A 344 -24.90 2.52 10.96
C LEU A 344 -25.53 2.53 12.34
N ARG A 345 -25.90 1.36 12.89
CA ARG A 345 -26.45 1.25 14.26
C ARG A 345 -25.49 1.81 15.30
N GLU A 346 -24.19 1.58 15.13
CA GLU A 346 -23.15 2.15 15.99
C GLU A 346 -22.98 3.66 15.76
N ALA A 347 -22.92 4.10 14.50
CA ALA A 347 -22.70 5.49 14.13
C ALA A 347 -23.81 6.44 14.63
N VAL A 348 -25.04 5.95 14.80
CA VAL A 348 -26.18 6.76 15.27
C VAL A 348 -26.29 6.86 16.80
N LYS A 349 -25.58 6.04 17.58
CA LYS A 349 -25.66 6.04 19.06
C LYS A 349 -25.48 7.42 19.70
N PRO A 350 -24.56 8.29 19.25
CA PRO A 350 -24.36 9.62 19.84
C PRO A 350 -25.58 10.54 19.74
N TYR A 351 -26.49 10.29 18.78
CA TYR A 351 -27.69 11.10 18.57
C TYR A 351 -28.87 10.68 19.45
N ASN A 352 -28.76 9.53 20.12
CA ASN A 352 -29.74 9.10 21.10
C ASN A 352 -29.38 9.65 22.49
N LYS A 353 -30.34 10.30 23.17
CA LYS A 353 -30.18 10.78 24.56
C LYS A 353 -29.82 9.65 25.54
N GLU A 354 -30.32 8.44 25.29
CA GLU A 354 -30.05 7.26 26.13
C GLU A 354 -28.79 6.49 25.69
N GLN A 355 -28.15 6.90 24.58
CA GLN A 355 -27.00 6.22 23.95
C GLN A 355 -27.19 4.72 23.66
N LEU A 356 -28.45 4.26 23.62
CA LEU A 356 -28.79 2.88 23.31
C LEU A 356 -28.75 2.64 21.79
N PRO A 357 -28.33 1.43 21.33
CA PRO A 357 -28.41 1.06 19.92
C PRO A 357 -29.87 1.03 19.46
N GLY A 358 -30.10 1.42 18.20
CA GLY A 358 -31.44 1.39 17.63
C GLY A 358 -31.92 -0.05 17.38
N LYS A 359 -33.23 -0.28 17.56
CA LYS A 359 -33.86 -1.61 17.42
C LYS A 359 -33.79 -2.15 16.00
N ASP A 360 -34.10 -1.32 15.02
CA ASP A 360 -34.04 -1.63 13.60
C ASP A 360 -33.47 -0.43 12.80
N LEU A 361 -33.18 -0.63 11.52
CA LEU A 361 -32.60 0.42 10.68
C LEU A 361 -33.50 1.66 10.60
N ARG A 362 -34.82 1.50 10.53
CA ARG A 362 -35.76 2.63 10.45
C ARG A 362 -35.73 3.45 11.74
N HIS A 363 -35.69 2.78 12.88
CA HIS A 363 -35.50 3.43 14.17
C HIS A 363 -34.18 4.20 14.21
N CYS A 364 -33.06 3.60 13.76
CA CYS A 364 -31.78 4.28 13.63
C CYS A 364 -31.85 5.57 12.80
N LEU A 365 -32.45 5.51 11.62
CA LEU A 365 -32.58 6.68 10.75
C LEU A 365 -33.53 7.74 11.35
N SER A 366 -34.54 7.31 12.12
CA SER A 366 -35.47 8.24 12.78
C SER A 366 -34.80 9.06 13.88
N MET A 367 -33.84 8.49 14.61
CA MET A 367 -33.11 9.17 15.70
C MET A 367 -32.28 10.37 15.20
N VAL A 368 -31.84 10.35 13.94
CA VAL A 368 -30.97 11.37 13.36
C VAL A 368 -31.72 12.37 12.47
N GLY A 369 -32.99 12.09 12.16
CA GLY A 369 -33.81 12.90 11.26
C GLY A 369 -33.50 12.66 9.77
N LEU A 370 -34.50 12.88 8.90
CA LEU A 370 -34.36 12.68 7.45
C LEU A 370 -33.31 13.57 6.81
N TYR A 371 -33.03 14.74 7.40
CA TYR A 371 -32.05 15.68 6.88
C TYR A 371 -30.60 15.19 7.04
N ASN A 372 -30.28 14.51 8.15
CA ASN A 372 -28.92 14.00 8.41
C ASN A 372 -28.75 12.53 8.05
N ALA A 373 -29.84 11.77 7.93
CA ALA A 373 -29.79 10.35 7.60
C ALA A 373 -28.97 10.02 6.33
N PRO A 374 -29.17 10.69 5.17
CA PRO A 374 -28.34 10.45 3.99
C PRO A 374 -26.85 10.73 4.22
N ALA A 375 -26.52 11.81 4.96
CA ALA A 375 -25.14 12.18 5.23
C ALA A 375 -24.43 11.15 6.13
N ILE A 376 -25.11 10.66 7.17
CA ILE A 376 -24.58 9.61 8.06
C ILE A 376 -24.39 8.29 7.29
N ILE A 377 -25.35 7.94 6.43
CA ILE A 377 -25.23 6.76 5.55
C ILE A 377 -23.99 6.89 4.67
N GLN A 378 -23.83 8.01 3.97
CA GLN A 378 -22.65 8.24 3.15
C GLN A 378 -21.36 8.20 3.98
N ARG A 379 -21.35 8.75 5.21
CA ARG A 379 -20.15 8.74 6.06
C ARG A 379 -19.74 7.32 6.38
N VAL A 380 -20.68 6.47 6.82
CA VAL A 380 -20.40 5.06 7.11
C VAL A 380 -19.90 4.33 5.85
N LEU A 381 -20.49 4.60 4.69
CA LEU A 381 -20.03 4.00 3.43
C LEU A 381 -18.61 4.43 3.07
N PHE A 382 -18.25 5.71 3.25
CA PHE A 382 -16.87 6.16 3.03
C PHE A 382 -15.89 5.64 4.09
N GLU A 383 -16.30 5.56 5.35
CA GLU A 383 -15.49 4.91 6.40
C GLU A 383 -15.20 3.46 6.03
N GLN A 384 -16.20 2.72 5.52
CA GLN A 384 -16.01 1.38 4.99
C GLN A 384 -15.03 1.38 3.80
N LEU A 385 -15.17 2.29 2.84
CA LEU A 385 -14.26 2.39 1.68
C LEU A 385 -12.80 2.65 2.10
N VAL A 386 -12.58 3.58 3.03
CA VAL A 386 -11.25 3.88 3.56
C VAL A 386 -10.67 2.64 4.25
N ASN A 387 -11.46 1.96 5.10
CA ASN A 387 -11.02 0.74 5.80
C ASN A 387 -10.80 -0.45 4.87
N TYR A 388 -11.49 -0.50 3.73
CA TYR A 388 -11.43 -1.62 2.79
C TYR A 388 -10.14 -1.64 1.98
N GLN A 389 -9.61 -0.46 1.61
CA GLN A 389 -8.37 -0.39 0.84
C GLN A 389 -7.18 -0.75 1.74
N ALA A 390 -6.25 -1.58 1.27
CA ALA A 390 -5.05 -1.87 2.05
C ALA A 390 -3.91 -0.92 1.67
N HIS A 391 -3.24 -0.35 2.68
CA HIS A 391 -2.12 0.57 2.48
C HIS A 391 -1.00 0.34 3.53
N PRO A 392 0.30 0.39 3.16
CA PRO A 392 1.42 0.25 4.11
C PRO A 392 1.45 1.28 5.25
N LEU A 393 0.77 2.40 5.07
CA LEU A 393 0.63 3.49 6.06
C LEU A 393 -0.80 3.61 6.60
N MET A 394 -1.63 2.58 6.49
CA MET A 394 -3.06 2.70 6.79
C MET A 394 -3.34 3.19 8.22
N GLN A 395 -2.61 2.68 9.21
CA GLN A 395 -2.74 3.15 10.59
C GLN A 395 -2.49 4.66 10.71
N HIS A 396 -1.50 5.19 9.99
CA HIS A 396 -1.22 6.63 9.97
C HIS A 396 -2.36 7.41 9.30
N ILE A 397 -2.88 6.90 8.17
CA ILE A 397 -3.99 7.53 7.44
C ILE A 397 -5.23 7.60 8.34
N HIS A 398 -5.59 6.51 9.02
CA HIS A 398 -6.73 6.45 9.95
C HIS A 398 -6.56 7.42 11.12
N LEU A 399 -5.42 7.40 11.80
CA LEU A 399 -5.16 8.31 12.93
C LEU A 399 -5.21 9.78 12.49
N ARG A 400 -4.67 10.09 11.31
CA ARG A 400 -4.69 11.44 10.74
C ARG A 400 -6.10 11.88 10.37
N LEU A 401 -6.86 11.02 9.70
CA LEU A 401 -8.27 11.26 9.35
C LEU A 401 -9.10 11.50 10.61
N GLN A 402 -9.02 10.61 11.60
CA GLN A 402 -9.74 10.77 12.88
C GLN A 402 -9.38 12.07 13.59
N ALA A 403 -8.10 12.43 13.64
CA ALA A 403 -7.68 13.69 14.24
C ALA A 403 -8.25 14.90 13.51
N ILE A 404 -8.24 14.89 12.18
CA ILE A 404 -8.84 15.95 11.36
C ILE A 404 -10.35 16.06 11.63
N ILE A 405 -11.07 14.94 11.70
CA ILE A 405 -12.52 14.92 12.00
C ILE A 405 -12.79 15.45 13.41
N ASN A 406 -11.98 15.09 14.41
CA ASN A 406 -12.10 15.59 15.77
C ASN A 406 -11.81 17.11 15.86
N LEU A 407 -10.79 17.59 15.14
CA LEU A 407 -10.47 19.02 15.06
C LEU A 407 -11.57 19.80 14.36
N LEU A 408 -12.15 19.24 13.30
CA LEU A 408 -13.30 19.83 12.61
C LEU A 408 -14.47 19.94 13.58
N ASN A 409 -14.83 18.85 14.26
CA ASN A 409 -15.92 18.83 15.23
C ASN A 409 -15.71 19.88 16.33
N GLN A 410 -14.49 19.98 16.86
CA GLN A 410 -14.13 21.00 17.84
C GLN A 410 -14.31 22.41 17.28
N LEU A 411 -13.82 22.68 16.05
CA LEU A 411 -13.91 23.99 15.41
C LEU A 411 -15.36 24.46 15.27
N VAL A 412 -16.28 23.59 14.86
CA VAL A 412 -17.69 23.92 14.64
C VAL A 412 -18.60 23.61 15.83
N SER A 413 -18.05 23.25 16.99
CA SER A 413 -18.83 22.81 18.18
C SER A 413 -19.75 23.87 18.78
N ARG A 414 -19.48 25.15 18.53
CA ARG A 414 -20.27 26.29 19.03
C ARG A 414 -21.31 26.79 18.04
N ASP A 415 -21.26 26.33 16.78
CA ASP A 415 -22.24 26.72 15.77
C ASP A 415 -23.53 25.89 15.92
N GLN A 416 -24.61 26.56 16.29
CA GLN A 416 -25.93 25.96 16.50
C GLN A 416 -26.60 25.48 15.20
N HIS A 417 -26.15 25.95 14.04
CA HIS A 417 -26.67 25.58 12.72
C HIS A 417 -25.80 24.55 12.00
N ASN A 418 -24.76 24.04 12.67
CA ASN A 418 -23.78 23.15 12.10
C ASN A 418 -24.41 21.82 11.62
N GLN A 419 -24.09 21.47 10.39
CA GLN A 419 -24.43 20.20 9.76
C GLN A 419 -23.17 19.33 9.70
N PHE A 420 -22.67 18.92 10.86
CA PHE A 420 -21.34 18.31 10.99
C PHE A 420 -21.15 17.12 10.06
N GLU A 421 -22.15 16.25 9.96
CA GLU A 421 -22.12 15.06 9.10
C GLU A 421 -21.96 15.44 7.62
N HIS A 422 -22.60 16.52 7.17
CA HIS A 422 -22.45 17.04 5.80
C HIS A 422 -21.07 17.63 5.59
N LEU A 423 -20.55 18.36 6.58
CA LEU A 423 -19.22 18.97 6.54
C LEU A 423 -18.08 17.94 6.57
N ALA A 424 -18.25 16.81 7.27
CA ALA A 424 -17.24 15.77 7.38
C ALA A 424 -17.06 14.96 6.09
N LEU A 425 -18.12 14.78 5.29
CA LEU A 425 -18.14 13.91 4.11
C LEU A 425 -17.06 14.22 3.06
N PRO A 426 -16.84 15.49 2.64
CA PRO A 426 -15.78 15.80 1.69
C PRO A 426 -14.39 15.36 2.15
N ILE A 427 -14.11 15.33 3.46
CA ILE A 427 -12.81 14.85 4.00
C ILE A 427 -12.65 13.36 3.74
N TYR A 428 -13.69 12.57 4.03
CA TYR A 428 -13.65 11.13 3.79
C TYR A 428 -13.51 10.81 2.29
N GLY A 429 -14.26 11.51 1.43
CA GLY A 429 -14.12 11.39 -0.02
C GLY A 429 -12.72 11.73 -0.52
N TYR A 430 -12.13 12.81 0.01
CA TYR A 430 -10.78 13.25 -0.34
C TYR A 430 -9.73 12.21 0.12
N VAL A 431 -9.85 11.68 1.34
CA VAL A 431 -8.91 10.64 1.82
C VAL A 431 -9.03 9.36 1.00
N ASN A 432 -10.25 8.93 0.65
CA ASN A 432 -10.44 7.79 -0.24
C ASN A 432 -9.80 8.02 -1.62
N TYR A 433 -9.92 9.24 -2.18
CA TYR A 433 -9.21 9.63 -3.39
C TYR A 433 -7.69 9.49 -3.26
N LEU A 434 -7.11 9.97 -2.15
CA LEU A 434 -5.67 9.87 -1.93
C LEU A 434 -5.20 8.42 -1.88
N ILE A 435 -5.95 7.53 -1.21
CA ILE A 435 -5.57 6.10 -1.13
C ILE A 435 -5.68 5.45 -2.52
N GLU A 436 -6.65 5.81 -3.35
CA GLU A 436 -6.86 5.17 -4.65
C GLU A 436 -5.93 5.71 -5.76
N TYR A 437 -5.76 7.03 -5.80
CA TYR A 437 -5.08 7.71 -6.90
C TYR A 437 -3.66 8.14 -6.56
N CYS A 438 -3.36 8.35 -5.28
CA CYS A 438 -2.09 8.86 -4.77
C CYS A 438 -1.38 7.87 -3.82
N SER A 439 -1.72 6.58 -3.81
CA SER A 439 -1.18 5.60 -2.84
C SER A 439 0.35 5.61 -2.72
N THR A 440 1.06 5.69 -3.84
CA THR A 440 2.52 5.69 -3.84
C THR A 440 3.16 6.95 -3.27
N THR A 441 2.39 8.05 -3.18
CA THR A 441 2.90 9.36 -2.74
C THR A 441 2.56 9.72 -1.30
N ILE A 442 1.64 8.98 -0.65
CA ILE A 442 1.31 9.17 0.76
C ILE A 442 2.55 8.97 1.64
N SER A 443 2.77 9.89 2.58
CA SER A 443 3.95 9.94 3.42
C SER A 443 3.63 10.49 4.81
N ARG A 444 4.24 9.92 5.85
CA ARG A 444 4.19 10.50 7.20
C ARG A 444 4.90 11.85 7.29
N LYS A 445 5.84 12.10 6.38
CA LYS A 445 6.67 13.30 6.38
C LYS A 445 5.96 14.39 5.57
N THR A 446 5.48 15.40 6.27
CA THR A 446 4.96 16.65 5.72
C THR A 446 6.06 17.72 5.84
N MET A 447 6.64 18.16 4.73
CA MET A 447 7.63 19.26 4.74
C MET A 447 6.88 20.58 4.58
N TYR A 448 6.94 21.46 5.59
CA TYR A 448 6.36 22.80 5.50
C TYR A 448 7.39 23.77 4.96
N GLU A 449 6.97 24.61 4.02
CA GLU A 449 7.85 25.62 3.44
C GLU A 449 8.14 26.71 4.48
N LEU A 450 9.41 27.07 4.61
CA LEU A 450 9.85 28.11 5.55
C LEU A 450 9.36 29.52 5.15
N SER A 451 8.84 29.71 3.94
CA SER A 451 8.27 30.98 3.48
C SER A 451 6.90 30.77 2.82
N PRO A 452 5.77 31.07 3.51
CA PRO A 452 4.44 31.04 2.90
C PRO A 452 4.31 32.20 1.91
N LYS A 453 4.75 32.00 0.67
CA LYS A 453 4.65 33.01 -0.41
C LYS A 453 3.37 32.88 -1.24
N SER A 454 2.56 31.85 -0.97
CA SER A 454 1.34 31.57 -1.72
C SER A 454 0.13 32.34 -1.18
N ASP A 455 -0.63 32.92 -2.09
CA ASP A 455 -1.98 33.44 -1.84
C ASP A 455 -3.06 32.35 -1.93
N VAL A 456 -2.66 31.11 -2.16
CA VAL A 456 -3.52 29.91 -2.18
C VAL A 456 -3.19 29.06 -0.95
N SER A 457 -4.23 28.55 -0.29
CA SER A 457 -4.07 27.66 0.86
C SER A 457 -3.37 26.36 0.48
N MET A 458 -2.67 25.74 1.44
CA MET A 458 -2.09 24.43 1.21
C MET A 458 -3.19 23.40 0.90
N PRO A 459 -2.99 22.51 -0.09
CA PRO A 459 -3.92 21.44 -0.39
C PRO A 459 -4.12 20.49 0.80
N PHE A 460 -5.31 19.92 0.93
CA PHE A 460 -5.59 18.90 1.95
C PHE A 460 -4.69 17.67 1.80
N ALA A 461 -4.34 17.31 0.56
CA ALA A 461 -3.38 16.26 0.21
C ALA A 461 -2.04 16.39 0.97
N TRP A 462 -1.58 17.62 1.20
CA TRP A 462 -0.32 17.87 1.89
C TRP A 462 -0.34 17.37 3.35
N LEU A 463 -1.51 17.35 4.01
CA LEU A 463 -1.66 16.82 5.37
C LEU A 463 -1.35 15.32 5.48
N PHE A 464 -1.30 14.63 4.34
CA PHE A 464 -0.92 13.23 4.18
C PHE A 464 0.43 13.06 3.45
N GLY A 465 1.22 14.14 3.37
CA GLY A 465 2.54 14.16 2.73
C GLY A 465 2.53 14.11 1.21
N VAL A 466 1.37 14.23 0.58
CA VAL A 466 1.23 14.24 -0.88
C VAL A 466 1.46 15.66 -1.39
N THR A 467 2.57 15.87 -2.11
CA THR A 467 2.97 17.20 -2.62
C THR A 467 2.46 17.49 -4.02
N VAL A 468 2.19 16.45 -4.82
CA VAL A 468 1.71 16.57 -6.19
C VAL A 468 0.57 15.58 -6.39
N HIS A 469 -0.55 16.08 -6.90
CA HIS A 469 -1.70 15.28 -7.32
C HIS A 469 -2.42 15.98 -8.47
N ASP A 470 -3.19 15.23 -9.25
CA ASP A 470 -4.04 15.79 -10.29
C ASP A 470 -5.26 16.46 -9.64
N SER A 471 -5.25 17.79 -9.64
CA SER A 471 -6.32 18.60 -9.08
C SER A 471 -7.62 18.44 -9.88
N GLU A 472 -7.56 18.36 -11.21
CA GLU A 472 -8.74 18.28 -12.08
C GLU A 472 -9.47 16.96 -11.85
N HIS A 473 -8.70 15.86 -11.83
CA HIS A 473 -9.23 14.54 -11.53
C HIS A 473 -9.81 14.43 -10.12
N LEU A 474 -9.19 15.07 -9.12
CA LEU A 474 -9.75 15.17 -7.76
C LEU A 474 -11.12 15.86 -7.76
N SER A 475 -11.26 16.98 -8.46
CA SER A 475 -12.56 17.68 -8.53
C SER A 475 -13.62 16.85 -9.24
N ALA A 476 -13.28 16.24 -10.38
CA ALA A 476 -14.21 15.36 -11.08
C ALA A 476 -14.68 14.22 -10.17
N TYR A 477 -13.74 13.58 -9.46
CA TYR A 477 -14.02 12.49 -8.53
C TYR A 477 -14.95 12.91 -7.37
N LEU A 478 -14.63 14.03 -6.69
CA LEU A 478 -15.43 14.50 -5.57
C LEU A 478 -16.81 14.99 -6.00
N LEU A 479 -16.93 15.67 -7.14
CA LEU A 479 -18.22 16.13 -7.66
C LEU A 479 -19.09 14.97 -8.15
N GLU A 480 -18.49 13.90 -8.68
CA GLU A 480 -19.24 12.71 -9.07
C GLU A 480 -19.89 12.03 -7.85
N LEU A 481 -19.12 11.87 -6.76
CA LEU A 481 -19.58 11.17 -5.56
C LEU A 481 -20.42 12.05 -4.63
N LEU A 482 -20.04 13.33 -4.49
CA LEU A 482 -20.52 14.25 -3.46
C LEU A 482 -20.94 15.62 -4.02
N GLY A 483 -21.22 15.74 -5.32
CA GLY A 483 -21.56 17.03 -5.96
C GLY A 483 -22.84 17.69 -5.47
N ASP A 484 -23.72 16.92 -4.85
CA ASP A 484 -24.94 17.40 -4.20
C ASP A 484 -24.73 17.77 -2.72
N ASN A 485 -23.54 17.56 -2.16
CA ASN A 485 -23.19 18.05 -0.84
C ASN A 485 -22.76 19.53 -0.93
N PRO A 486 -23.38 20.46 -0.17
CA PRO A 486 -23.07 21.89 -0.25
C PRO A 486 -21.62 22.25 0.09
N TRP A 487 -20.91 21.41 0.86
CA TRP A 487 -19.55 21.66 1.30
C TRP A 487 -18.47 21.19 0.31
N THR A 488 -18.83 20.36 -0.67
CA THR A 488 -17.87 19.81 -1.64
C THR A 488 -17.25 20.90 -2.51
N GLN A 489 -18.07 21.80 -3.07
CA GLN A 489 -17.56 22.88 -3.91
C GLN A 489 -16.68 23.84 -3.09
N ALA A 490 -17.10 24.17 -1.87
CA ALA A 490 -16.32 25.02 -0.97
C ALA A 490 -14.94 24.43 -0.63
N LEU A 491 -14.83 23.11 -0.48
CA LEU A 491 -13.54 22.43 -0.29
C LEU A 491 -12.66 22.60 -1.54
N LEU A 492 -13.22 22.32 -2.72
CA LEU A 492 -12.49 22.45 -4.00
C LEU A 492 -12.04 23.90 -4.26
N ASP A 493 -12.86 24.88 -3.90
CA ASP A 493 -12.51 26.29 -3.99
C ASP A 493 -11.35 26.62 -3.05
N ALA A 494 -11.35 26.08 -1.83
CA ALA A 494 -10.26 26.24 -0.87
C ALA A 494 -8.95 25.52 -1.26
N GLU A 495 -8.97 24.61 -2.24
CA GLU A 495 -7.78 23.96 -2.80
C GLU A 495 -7.12 24.82 -3.90
N ARG A 496 -7.89 25.66 -4.60
CA ARG A 496 -7.47 26.27 -5.87
C ARG A 496 -7.50 27.79 -5.91
N GLN A 497 -8.47 28.40 -5.21
CA GLN A 497 -8.71 29.83 -5.31
C GLN A 497 -7.71 30.62 -4.46
N LYS A 498 -7.41 31.84 -4.93
CA LYS A 498 -6.64 32.82 -4.17
C LYS A 498 -7.49 33.38 -3.04
N LYS A 499 -6.84 33.84 -1.97
CA LYS A 499 -7.46 34.42 -0.77
C LYS A 499 -8.58 35.44 -1.02
N GLN A 500 -8.52 36.22 -2.10
CA GLN A 500 -9.50 37.26 -2.45
C GLN A 500 -10.85 36.71 -2.95
N HIS A 501 -10.88 35.45 -3.41
CA HIS A 501 -12.07 34.83 -4.01
C HIS A 501 -12.73 33.79 -3.09
N LEU A 502 -12.13 33.49 -1.93
CA LEU A 502 -12.66 32.51 -0.99
C LEU A 502 -14.01 32.96 -0.41
N SER A 503 -15.03 32.12 -0.58
CA SER A 503 -16.31 32.28 0.13
C SER A 503 -16.16 32.03 1.64
N ALA A 504 -17.20 32.36 2.40
CA ALA A 504 -17.27 32.07 3.83
C ALA A 504 -17.04 30.58 4.13
N GLU A 505 -17.66 29.70 3.35
CA GLU A 505 -17.54 28.24 3.46
C GLU A 505 -16.15 27.77 3.07
N ALA A 506 -15.56 28.31 2.01
CA ALA A 506 -14.19 27.97 1.61
C ALA A 506 -13.16 28.40 2.67
N GLN A 507 -13.38 29.53 3.35
CA GLN A 507 -12.55 29.96 4.47
C GLN A 507 -12.58 28.96 5.65
N LEU A 508 -13.71 28.28 5.89
CA LEU A 508 -13.77 27.23 6.92
C LEU A 508 -12.81 26.08 6.60
N TRP A 509 -12.74 25.69 5.32
CA TRP A 509 -11.79 24.68 4.85
C TRP A 509 -10.33 25.13 4.98
N VAL A 510 -10.06 26.42 4.78
CA VAL A 510 -8.73 26.99 5.08
C VAL A 510 -8.44 26.92 6.57
N ALA A 511 -9.39 27.31 7.43
CA ALA A 511 -9.23 27.29 8.87
C ALA A 511 -8.90 25.90 9.42
N ILE A 512 -9.64 24.85 9.02
CA ILE A 512 -9.34 23.48 9.48
C ILE A 512 -7.93 23.03 9.06
N LYS A 513 -7.49 23.33 7.83
CA LYS A 513 -6.11 23.03 7.39
C LYS A 513 -5.07 23.71 8.27
N LEU A 514 -5.29 24.98 8.62
CA LEU A 514 -4.39 25.75 9.49
C LEU A 514 -4.33 25.17 10.91
N VAL A 515 -5.46 24.75 11.46
CA VAL A 515 -5.52 24.09 12.78
C VAL A 515 -4.73 22.79 12.75
N VAL A 516 -4.93 21.94 11.73
CA VAL A 516 -4.20 20.67 11.60
C VAL A 516 -2.70 20.92 11.46
N ILE A 517 -2.29 21.92 10.66
CA ILE A 517 -0.89 22.33 10.55
C ILE A 517 -0.35 22.76 11.92
N LYS A 518 -1.09 23.57 12.69
CA LYS A 518 -0.64 24.04 14.00
C LYS A 518 -0.46 22.90 15.01
N VAL A 519 -1.32 21.89 14.99
CA VAL A 519 -1.25 20.72 15.88
C VAL A 519 -0.02 19.86 15.57
N TYR A 520 0.18 19.52 14.29
CA TYR A 520 1.24 18.60 13.89
C TYR A 520 2.58 19.28 13.59
N GLN A 521 2.56 20.59 13.38
CA GLN A 521 3.73 21.43 13.11
C GLN A 521 3.59 22.77 13.86
N PRO A 522 3.77 22.78 15.19
CA PRO A 522 3.54 23.98 16.01
C PRO A 522 4.41 25.18 15.63
N ASN A 523 5.56 24.91 15.01
CA ASN A 523 6.53 25.90 14.55
C ASN A 523 6.28 26.40 13.11
N ALA A 524 5.25 25.91 12.43
CA ALA A 524 4.90 26.37 11.09
C ALA A 524 4.48 27.85 11.12
N ILE A 525 5.08 28.66 10.26
CA ILE A 525 4.80 30.09 10.15
C ILE A 525 3.56 30.27 9.26
N GLN A 526 2.53 30.91 9.79
CA GLN A 526 1.34 31.31 9.04
C GLN A 526 1.53 32.70 8.45
N SER A 527 1.01 32.92 7.24
CA SER A 527 0.99 34.25 6.62
C SER A 527 -0.05 35.14 7.31
N SER A 528 0.08 36.46 7.15
CA SER A 528 -0.89 37.42 7.72
C SER A 528 -2.33 37.16 7.27
N TRP A 529 -2.53 36.77 6.00
CA TRP A 529 -3.86 36.46 5.48
C TRP A 529 -4.44 35.17 6.05
N GLN A 530 -3.59 34.16 6.33
CA GLN A 530 -4.01 32.91 6.96
C GLN A 530 -4.47 33.17 8.40
N THR A 531 -3.70 33.94 9.16
CA THR A 531 -4.08 34.37 10.52
C THR A 531 -5.40 35.12 10.51
N HIS A 532 -5.55 36.10 9.61
CA HIS A 532 -6.79 36.87 9.48
C HIS A 532 -7.99 36.00 9.10
N THR A 533 -7.82 35.08 8.15
CA THR A 533 -8.87 34.13 7.75
C THR A 533 -9.31 33.26 8.92
N PHE A 534 -8.35 32.76 9.71
CA PHE A 534 -8.63 31.95 10.88
C PHE A 534 -9.42 32.71 11.95
N GLU A 535 -9.00 33.94 12.27
CA GLU A 535 -9.71 34.82 13.21
C GLU A 535 -11.14 35.14 12.76
N GLN A 536 -11.34 35.42 11.47
CA GLN A 536 -12.67 35.66 10.90
C GLN A 536 -13.59 34.43 11.04
N VAL A 537 -13.05 33.23 10.75
CA VAL A 537 -13.81 31.97 10.88
C VAL A 537 -14.16 31.71 12.34
N LEU A 538 -13.22 31.88 13.27
CA LEU A 538 -13.49 31.71 14.70
C LEU A 538 -14.60 32.65 15.19
N LYS A 539 -14.54 33.93 14.79
CA LYS A 539 -15.57 34.91 15.14
C LYS A 539 -16.95 34.51 14.61
N ARG A 540 -17.02 33.98 13.38
CA ARG A 540 -18.29 33.50 12.79
C ARG A 540 -18.84 32.26 13.49
N LEU A 541 -17.97 31.43 14.07
CA LEU A 541 -18.32 30.23 14.81
C LEU A 541 -18.46 30.48 16.33
N ASP A 542 -18.67 31.73 16.75
CA ASP A 542 -18.87 32.14 18.15
C ASP A 542 -17.75 31.71 19.11
N TRP A 543 -16.51 31.63 18.61
CA TRP A 543 -15.33 31.52 19.45
C TRP A 543 -14.89 32.90 19.96
N PRO A 544 -14.54 33.06 21.25
CA PRO A 544 -14.24 34.37 21.82
C PRO A 544 -12.84 34.86 21.42
N SER A 545 -11.89 33.93 21.27
CA SER A 545 -10.53 34.23 20.82
C SER A 545 -9.83 32.99 20.23
N CYS A 546 -8.73 33.21 19.52
CA CYS A 546 -7.81 32.15 19.10
C CYS A 546 -7.25 31.36 20.30
N GLU A 547 -6.94 32.04 21.40
CA GLU A 547 -6.37 31.42 22.61
C GLU A 547 -7.36 30.44 23.24
N ASP A 548 -8.63 30.85 23.36
CA ASP A 548 -9.70 30.01 23.89
C ASP A 548 -9.91 28.75 23.04
N PHE A 549 -9.86 28.89 21.71
CA PHE A 549 -9.96 27.73 20.81
C PHE A 549 -8.77 26.78 21.00
N TYR A 550 -7.54 27.30 20.97
CA TYR A 550 -6.34 26.49 21.11
C TYR A 550 -6.23 25.81 22.49
N ALA A 551 -6.77 26.43 23.55
CA ALA A 551 -6.83 25.85 24.88
C ALA A 551 -7.71 24.58 24.96
N GLN A 552 -8.66 24.40 24.03
CA GLN A 552 -9.50 23.20 23.98
C GLN A 552 -8.84 22.03 23.27
N LEU A 553 -7.88 22.26 22.36
CA LEU A 553 -7.28 21.20 21.55
C LEU A 553 -6.58 20.08 22.36
N PRO A 554 -5.90 20.34 23.48
CA PRO A 554 -5.29 19.28 24.30
C PRO A 554 -6.30 18.23 24.80
N SER A 555 -7.56 18.62 25.03
CA SER A 555 -8.61 17.70 25.50
C SER A 555 -8.95 16.60 24.49
N LEU A 556 -8.61 16.81 23.21
CA LEU A 556 -8.83 15.84 22.13
C LEU A 556 -7.83 14.67 22.15
N GLY A 557 -6.80 14.73 23.00
CA GLY A 557 -5.84 13.62 23.17
C GLY A 557 -5.09 13.26 21.88
N LEU A 558 -4.91 14.21 20.97
CA LEU A 558 -4.30 13.95 19.66
C LEU A 558 -2.83 13.58 19.83
N SER A 559 -2.47 12.35 19.50
CA SER A 559 -1.08 11.93 19.51
C SER A 559 -0.34 12.47 18.29
N ASN A 560 0.79 13.14 18.52
CA ASN A 560 1.78 13.41 17.48
C ASN A 560 2.55 12.12 17.15
N SER A 561 1.88 11.14 16.56
CA SER A 561 2.55 10.00 15.95
C SER A 561 3.11 10.44 14.60
N VAL A 562 4.25 11.13 14.63
CA VAL A 562 5.12 11.33 13.45
C VAL A 562 5.90 10.05 13.19
#